data_AF-A0A661IIM1-F1
#
_entry.id   AF-A0A661IIM1-F1
#
_cell.length_a   1.000
_cell.length_b   1.000
_cell.length_c   1.000
_cell.angle_alpha   90.00
_cell.angle_beta   90.00
_cell.angle_gamma   90.00
#
_symmetry.space_group_name_H-M   'P 1'
#
loop_
_entity.id
_entity.type
_entity.pdbx_description
1 polymer ?
#
loop_
_entity_poly.entity_id
_entity_poly.type
_entity_poly.pdbx_seq_one_letter_code
_entity_poly.pdbx_strand_id
1 'polypeptide(L)'
;MFDKLICPICRNELKVMEEHCFTCSKCSYKVNSAEHYTIDLQNSTSIDFNLLMNLMHKPMQTQCMNIKKYSDDDLYVALAITEPLVDDNSIKLIEELYKHNKFRALEKFCQVAKCKNENCLRRFLAEKYFDNYDLVAYVTGVIQETVGVVLKYILEYISVEQLKEFIFQETVTHKQWSEAVSTCCRKDLPKHLEVLMKTRLVRSPISLTDAIISNSRSCLEVLLDLDIPVDLQSLNYISPATSAECLELLLEKLQLESLNIDQLTKLAVTCSELKLVSDQHLRDILVSFLKNRKSEESSKIRCL
;
A
#
# COMPACT_ATOMS: atom_id res chain seq x y z
N MET A 1 -23.95 -5.79 4.85
CA MET A 1 -24.54 -6.43 6.04
C MET A 1 -23.98 -5.63 7.21
N PHE A 2 -24.82 -4.97 8.01
CA PHE A 2 -24.34 -4.05 9.05
C PHE A 2 -23.66 -4.85 10.17
N ASP A 3 -22.34 -4.70 10.33
CA ASP A 3 -21.58 -5.45 11.34
C ASP A 3 -21.90 -5.02 12.77
N LYS A 4 -22.45 -3.80 12.95
CA LYS A 4 -22.95 -3.27 14.23
C LYS A 4 -24.07 -2.24 13.99
N LEU A 5 -25.20 -2.41 14.66
CA LEU A 5 -26.32 -1.44 14.67
C LEU A 5 -26.35 -0.68 16.01
N ILE A 6 -26.88 0.55 16.03
CA ILE A 6 -26.97 1.44 17.19
C ILE A 6 -28.45 1.74 17.49
N CYS A 7 -28.92 1.63 18.75
CA CYS A 7 -30.31 2.00 19.11
C CYS A 7 -30.54 3.45 18.71
N PRO A 8 -31.58 3.71 17.93
CA PRO A 8 -31.85 5.06 17.48
C PRO A 8 -32.41 5.92 18.64
N ILE A 9 -32.99 5.28 19.66
CA ILE A 9 -33.47 5.93 20.91
C ILE A 9 -32.33 6.15 21.92
N CYS A 10 -31.51 5.14 22.16
CA CYS A 10 -30.62 5.02 23.34
C CYS A 10 -29.14 5.26 23.02
N ARG A 11 -28.80 5.27 21.73
CA ARG A 11 -27.46 5.36 21.15
C ARG A 11 -26.46 4.27 21.62
N ASN A 12 -26.91 3.20 22.28
CA ASN A 12 -26.07 2.02 22.56
C ASN A 12 -26.05 1.05 21.36
N GLU A 13 -25.01 0.23 21.26
CA GLU A 13 -24.95 -0.89 20.32
C GLU A 13 -26.14 -1.85 20.52
N LEU A 14 -26.78 -2.24 19.42
CA LEU A 14 -27.78 -3.29 19.39
C LEU A 14 -27.08 -4.65 19.37
N LYS A 15 -27.57 -5.57 20.21
CA LYS A 15 -27.10 -6.96 20.24
C LYS A 15 -28.00 -7.82 19.36
N VAL A 16 -27.39 -8.76 18.62
CA VAL A 16 -28.13 -9.83 17.94
C VAL A 16 -28.68 -10.78 19.00
N MET A 17 -29.99 -10.99 19.02
CA MET A 17 -30.65 -11.90 19.95
C MET A 17 -31.13 -13.18 19.26
N GLU A 18 -31.62 -13.07 18.02
CA GLU A 18 -32.19 -14.17 17.20
C GLU A 18 -31.86 -13.91 15.72
N GLU A 19 -32.00 -14.92 14.83
CA GLU A 19 -31.78 -14.74 13.38
C GLU A 19 -32.56 -13.52 12.86
N HIS A 20 -31.81 -12.48 12.48
CA HIS A 20 -32.30 -11.21 11.95
C HIS A 20 -33.01 -10.25 12.93
N CYS A 21 -32.94 -10.46 14.25
CA CYS A 21 -33.51 -9.53 15.25
C CYS A 21 -32.44 -8.90 16.17
N PHE A 22 -32.36 -7.57 16.15
CA PHE A 22 -31.42 -6.77 16.94
C PHE A 22 -32.14 -6.03 18.07
N THR A 23 -31.60 -6.06 19.30
CA THR A 23 -32.22 -5.43 20.48
C THR A 23 -31.23 -4.52 21.23
N CYS A 24 -31.65 -3.30 21.66
CA CYS A 24 -30.85 -2.48 22.59
C CYS A 24 -31.06 -2.99 24.01
N SER A 25 -29.98 -3.33 24.70
CA SER A 25 -30.02 -3.75 26.10
C SER A 25 -30.49 -2.67 27.09
N LYS A 26 -30.54 -1.39 26.67
CA LYS A 26 -30.89 -0.24 27.51
C LYS A 26 -32.30 0.31 27.27
N CYS A 27 -32.77 0.35 26.01
CA CYS A 27 -34.07 0.91 25.61
C CYS A 27 -35.09 -0.18 25.23
N SER A 28 -34.67 -1.45 25.15
CA SER A 28 -35.48 -2.58 24.63
C SER A 28 -35.99 -2.39 23.20
N TYR A 29 -35.50 -1.40 22.46
CA TYR A 29 -35.78 -1.20 21.04
C TYR A 29 -35.39 -2.46 20.27
N LYS A 30 -36.27 -2.92 19.39
CA LYS A 30 -36.08 -4.09 18.55
C LYS A 30 -36.18 -3.72 17.09
N VAL A 31 -35.34 -4.32 16.27
CA VAL A 31 -35.45 -4.20 14.83
C VAL A 31 -35.17 -5.49 14.10
N ASN A 32 -35.98 -5.76 13.08
CA ASN A 32 -36.02 -7.03 12.36
C ASN A 32 -35.71 -6.89 10.85
N SER A 33 -35.53 -5.67 10.35
CA SER A 33 -35.07 -5.45 8.97
C SER A 33 -34.27 -4.16 8.85
N ALA A 34 -33.37 -4.10 7.87
CA ALA A 34 -32.57 -2.93 7.56
C ALA A 34 -33.44 -1.71 7.19
N GLU A 35 -34.54 -1.93 6.45
CA GLU A 35 -35.49 -0.86 6.07
C GLU A 35 -36.23 -0.31 7.29
N HIS A 36 -36.72 -1.18 8.18
CA HIS A 36 -37.42 -0.77 9.39
C HIS A 36 -36.47 -0.02 10.34
N TYR A 37 -35.23 -0.48 10.45
CA TYR A 37 -34.18 0.21 11.20
C TYR A 37 -33.89 1.61 10.66
N THR A 38 -33.84 1.75 9.35
CA THR A 38 -33.58 3.04 8.69
C THR A 38 -34.75 4.00 8.91
N ILE A 39 -35.99 3.52 8.82
CA ILE A 39 -37.20 4.30 9.10
C ILE A 39 -37.27 4.70 10.59
N ASP A 40 -36.99 3.78 11.50
CA ASP A 40 -36.98 4.07 12.93
C ASP A 40 -35.87 5.02 13.33
N LEU A 41 -34.71 4.93 12.67
CA LEU A 41 -33.65 5.94 12.78
C LEU A 41 -34.14 7.30 12.31
N GLN A 42 -34.77 7.39 11.14
CA GLN A 42 -35.34 8.65 10.64
C GLN A 42 -36.39 9.23 11.59
N ASN A 43 -37.16 8.37 12.26
CA ASN A 43 -38.26 8.79 13.14
C ASN A 43 -37.82 9.10 14.59
N SER A 44 -36.79 8.44 15.11
CA SER A 44 -36.38 8.56 16.51
C SER A 44 -35.07 9.31 16.73
N THR A 45 -34.27 9.46 15.68
CA THR A 45 -33.12 10.36 15.70
C THR A 45 -33.54 11.63 14.99
N SER A 46 -33.40 12.79 15.63
CA SER A 46 -33.59 14.11 15.01
C SER A 46 -32.53 14.41 13.93
N ILE A 47 -32.01 13.37 13.25
CA ILE A 47 -31.00 13.44 12.21
C ILE A 47 -31.70 13.82 10.90
N ASP A 48 -31.22 14.91 10.30
CA ASP A 48 -31.74 15.44 9.03
C ASP A 48 -31.71 14.35 7.95
N PHE A 49 -32.87 14.00 7.39
CA PHE A 49 -32.98 13.00 6.32
C PHE A 49 -32.05 13.30 5.13
N ASN A 50 -31.79 14.58 4.85
CA ASN A 50 -30.87 14.98 3.80
C ASN A 50 -29.42 14.62 4.13
N LEU A 51 -29.03 14.60 5.42
CA LEU A 51 -27.70 14.16 5.85
C LEU A 51 -27.51 12.68 5.55
N LEU A 52 -28.48 11.84 5.92
CA LEU A 52 -28.45 10.40 5.65
C LEU A 52 -28.42 10.12 4.14
N MET A 53 -29.30 10.76 3.36
CA MET A 53 -29.35 10.56 1.91
C MET A 53 -28.06 10.98 1.20
N ASN A 54 -27.44 12.09 1.64
CA ASN A 54 -26.18 12.54 1.06
C ASN A 54 -25.01 11.60 1.40
N LEU A 55 -25.03 10.91 2.55
CA LEU A 55 -24.02 9.91 2.91
C LEU A 55 -24.27 8.54 2.25
N MET A 56 -25.51 8.18 1.95
CA MET A 56 -25.88 6.87 1.38
C MET A 56 -25.83 6.80 -0.15
N HIS A 57 -26.25 7.87 -0.85
CA HIS A 57 -26.68 7.74 -2.25
C HIS A 57 -25.99 8.66 -3.26
N LYS A 58 -25.11 9.56 -2.82
CA LYS A 58 -24.34 10.41 -3.74
C LYS A 58 -22.86 10.07 -3.62
N PRO A 59 -22.09 10.01 -4.73
CA PRO A 59 -20.65 10.24 -4.62
C PRO A 59 -20.52 11.55 -3.87
N MET A 60 -19.92 11.53 -2.68
CA MET A 60 -19.92 12.69 -1.79
C MET A 60 -19.18 13.84 -2.49
N GLN A 61 -19.91 14.66 -3.22
CA GLN A 61 -19.47 15.98 -3.61
C GLN A 61 -19.49 16.78 -2.32
N THR A 62 -18.35 16.81 -1.64
CA THR A 62 -18.10 17.56 -0.39
C THR A 62 -18.53 19.02 -0.50
N GLN A 63 -18.62 19.57 -1.72
CA GLN A 63 -19.18 20.89 -1.99
C GLN A 63 -20.67 21.07 -1.61
N CYS A 64 -21.43 20.00 -1.36
CA CYS A 64 -22.87 20.08 -1.12
C CYS A 64 -23.29 19.88 0.35
N MET A 65 -22.40 19.46 1.25
CA MET A 65 -22.76 19.20 2.65
C MET A 65 -22.19 20.27 3.58
N ASN A 66 -23.06 21.10 4.15
CA ASN A 66 -22.68 22.08 5.18
C ASN A 66 -22.46 21.39 6.54
N ILE A 67 -21.29 20.75 6.71
CA ILE A 67 -20.89 20.00 7.91
C ILE A 67 -21.05 20.83 9.20
N LYS A 68 -20.81 22.15 9.12
CA LYS A 68 -20.95 23.08 10.24
C LYS A 68 -22.36 23.06 10.85
N LYS A 69 -23.42 22.81 10.06
CA LYS A 69 -24.82 22.80 10.53
C LYS A 69 -25.12 21.65 11.50
N TYR A 70 -24.40 20.53 11.37
CA TYR A 70 -24.71 19.30 12.11
C TYR A 70 -23.87 19.17 13.39
N SER A 71 -24.43 18.57 14.42
CA SER A 71 -23.67 18.22 15.63
C SER A 71 -22.69 17.09 15.33
N ASP A 72 -21.61 16.97 16.12
CA ASP A 72 -20.65 15.86 15.99
C ASP A 72 -21.34 14.50 16.20
N ASP A 73 -22.25 14.41 17.18
CA ASP A 73 -22.99 13.20 17.49
C ASP A 73 -23.94 12.77 16.37
N ASP A 74 -24.64 13.71 15.72
CA ASP A 74 -25.51 13.40 14.59
C ASP A 74 -24.72 12.88 13.39
N LEU A 75 -23.56 13.49 13.10
CA LEU A 75 -22.65 13.06 12.04
C LEU A 75 -22.06 11.68 12.36
N TYR A 76 -21.60 11.45 13.59
CA TYR A 76 -21.08 10.16 14.03
C TYR A 76 -22.11 9.05 13.85
N VAL A 77 -23.35 9.28 14.30
CA VAL A 77 -24.41 8.27 14.17
C VAL A 77 -24.73 8.05 12.70
N ALA A 78 -24.88 9.11 11.90
CA ALA A 78 -25.13 8.98 10.47
C ALA A 78 -24.05 8.13 9.79
N LEU A 79 -22.76 8.43 9.99
CA LEU A 79 -21.64 7.66 9.45
C LEU A 79 -21.60 6.21 9.94
N ALA A 80 -22.03 5.94 11.18
CA ALA A 80 -22.11 4.60 11.71
C ALA A 80 -23.19 3.74 11.06
N ILE A 81 -24.24 4.37 10.51
CA ILE A 81 -25.36 3.68 9.88
C ILE A 81 -25.16 3.58 8.37
N THR A 82 -24.65 4.62 7.72
CA THR A 82 -24.74 4.73 6.26
C THR A 82 -23.64 3.98 5.51
N GLU A 83 -22.59 3.50 6.20
CA GLU A 83 -21.39 2.88 5.59
C GLU A 83 -20.97 3.59 4.27
N PRO A 84 -20.54 4.87 4.34
CA PRO A 84 -20.35 5.70 3.15
C PRO A 84 -19.32 5.09 2.18
N LEU A 85 -19.53 5.33 0.88
CA LEU A 85 -18.53 5.02 -0.15
C LEU A 85 -17.27 5.86 0.08
N VAL A 86 -16.09 5.23 0.00
CA VAL A 86 -14.80 5.89 0.20
C VAL A 86 -14.04 5.99 -1.12
N ASP A 87 -14.07 7.17 -1.72
CA ASP A 87 -13.42 7.55 -2.96
C ASP A 87 -12.71 8.91 -2.83
N ASP A 88 -12.02 9.34 -3.89
CA ASP A 88 -11.21 10.57 -3.88
C ASP A 88 -12.02 11.86 -3.61
N ASN A 89 -13.35 11.82 -3.78
CA ASN A 89 -14.22 12.95 -3.46
C ASN A 89 -14.72 12.89 -2.01
N SER A 90 -15.15 11.71 -1.56
CA SER A 90 -15.66 11.53 -0.20
C SER A 90 -14.58 11.59 0.86
N ILE A 91 -13.34 11.23 0.54
CA ILE A 91 -12.21 11.28 1.47
C ILE A 91 -11.94 12.69 2.00
N LYS A 92 -12.29 13.73 1.22
CA LYS A 92 -12.17 15.15 1.60
C LYS A 92 -13.07 15.54 2.77
N LEU A 93 -14.06 14.71 3.12
CA LEU A 93 -14.86 14.89 4.33
C LEU A 93 -13.99 14.95 5.59
N ILE A 94 -12.84 14.25 5.59
CA ILE A 94 -11.86 14.29 6.69
C ILE A 94 -11.46 15.73 7.03
N GLU A 95 -11.15 16.56 6.02
CA GLU A 95 -10.74 17.95 6.24
C GLU A 95 -11.86 18.79 6.83
N GLU A 96 -13.08 18.64 6.32
CA GLU A 96 -14.24 19.41 6.78
C GLU A 96 -14.65 19.02 8.21
N LEU A 97 -14.61 17.73 8.55
CA LEU A 97 -14.86 17.27 9.92
C LEU A 97 -13.79 17.80 10.88
N TYR A 98 -12.51 17.75 10.50
CA TYR A 98 -11.41 18.26 11.31
C TYR A 98 -11.49 19.78 11.52
N LYS A 99 -11.68 20.55 10.43
CA LYS A 99 -11.83 22.01 10.45
C LYS A 99 -12.98 22.49 11.34
N HIS A 100 -14.04 21.68 11.48
CA HIS A 100 -15.20 21.99 12.30
C HIS A 100 -15.22 21.27 13.67
N ASN A 101 -14.08 20.70 14.09
CA ASN A 101 -13.90 20.00 15.36
C ASN A 101 -14.95 18.89 15.60
N LYS A 102 -15.31 18.15 14.55
CA LYS A 102 -16.24 17.01 14.58
C LYS A 102 -15.48 15.71 14.78
N PHE A 103 -14.78 15.61 15.91
CA PHE A 103 -13.76 14.59 16.14
C PHE A 103 -14.32 13.17 16.23
N ARG A 104 -15.51 12.98 16.83
CA ARG A 104 -16.12 11.63 16.90
C ARG A 104 -16.53 11.15 15.51
N ALA A 105 -17.16 12.01 14.73
CA ALA A 105 -17.51 11.71 13.35
C ALA A 105 -16.27 11.46 12.49
N LEU A 106 -15.22 12.28 12.65
CA LEU A 106 -13.94 12.12 11.98
C LEU A 106 -13.34 10.74 12.27
N GLU A 107 -13.24 10.37 13.54
CA GLU A 107 -12.74 9.07 13.96
C GLU A 107 -13.49 7.93 13.28
N LYS A 108 -14.82 8.00 13.31
CA LYS A 108 -15.66 6.99 12.67
C LYS A 108 -15.42 6.91 11.17
N PHE A 109 -15.34 8.03 10.47
CA PHE A 109 -15.10 8.05 9.03
C PHE A 109 -13.71 7.52 8.68
N CYS A 110 -12.67 7.86 9.45
CA CYS A 110 -11.31 7.34 9.24
C CYS A 110 -11.25 5.82 9.40
N GLN A 111 -11.96 5.25 10.39
CA GLN A 111 -12.05 3.79 10.55
C GLN A 111 -12.75 3.12 9.36
N VAL A 112 -13.85 3.72 8.87
CA VAL A 112 -14.54 3.25 7.66
C VAL A 112 -13.61 3.32 6.45
N ALA A 113 -12.88 4.43 6.27
CA ALA A 113 -11.93 4.62 5.19
C ALA A 113 -10.78 3.61 5.22
N LYS A 114 -10.23 3.31 6.41
CA LYS A 114 -9.22 2.25 6.59
C LYS A 114 -9.75 0.91 6.10
N CYS A 115 -10.98 0.53 6.46
CA CYS A 115 -11.55 -0.77 6.11
C CYS A 115 -11.98 -0.87 4.64
N LYS A 116 -12.57 0.19 4.08
CA LYS A 116 -13.18 0.15 2.73
C LYS A 116 -12.19 0.49 1.63
N ASN A 117 -11.29 1.45 1.84
CA ASN A 117 -10.35 1.91 0.83
C ASN A 117 -9.10 2.54 1.45
N GLU A 118 -8.27 1.70 2.07
CA GLU A 118 -7.05 2.13 2.75
C GLU A 118 -6.09 2.92 1.83
N ASN A 119 -6.00 2.54 0.56
CA ASN A 119 -5.13 3.22 -0.40
C ASN A 119 -5.58 4.66 -0.67
N CYS A 120 -6.89 4.91 -0.79
CA CYS A 120 -7.42 6.27 -0.95
C CYS A 120 -7.12 7.13 0.27
N LEU A 121 -7.34 6.58 1.48
CA LEU A 121 -7.00 7.27 2.73
C LEU A 121 -5.53 7.64 2.80
N ARG A 122 -4.62 6.69 2.55
CA ARG A 122 -3.17 6.94 2.63
C ARG A 122 -2.69 7.93 1.57
N ARG A 123 -3.25 7.93 0.37
CA ARG A 123 -2.98 8.94 -0.67
C ARG A 123 -3.43 10.33 -0.23
N PHE A 124 -4.65 10.45 0.29
CA PHE A 124 -5.14 11.70 0.85
C PHE A 124 -4.23 12.23 1.96
N LEU A 125 -3.79 11.38 2.89
CA LEU A 125 -2.86 11.79 3.95
C LEU A 125 -1.50 12.23 3.39
N ALA A 126 -1.00 11.58 2.34
CA ALA A 126 0.22 11.97 1.67
C ALA A 126 0.11 13.37 1.02
N GLU A 127 -1.02 13.67 0.38
CA GLU A 127 -1.30 15.00 -0.18
C GLU A 127 -1.36 16.08 0.93
N LYS A 128 -1.79 15.72 2.14
CA LYS A 128 -1.92 16.64 3.27
C LYS A 128 -0.69 16.75 4.15
N TYR A 129 0.31 15.89 3.97
CA TYR A 129 1.47 15.82 4.86
C TYR A 129 2.20 17.17 5.01
N PHE A 130 2.44 17.87 3.90
CA PHE A 130 3.14 19.16 3.91
C PHE A 130 2.25 20.37 4.21
N ASP A 131 0.94 20.25 3.99
CA ASP A 131 -0.01 21.36 4.14
C ASP A 131 -0.67 21.39 5.53
N ASN A 132 -0.89 20.22 6.12
CA ASN A 132 -1.64 20.05 7.36
C ASN A 132 -1.17 18.82 8.13
N TYR A 133 0.04 18.90 8.68
CA TYR A 133 0.65 17.82 9.45
C TYR A 133 -0.20 17.40 10.66
N ASP A 134 -0.82 18.35 11.38
CA ASP A 134 -1.63 18.06 12.56
C ASP A 134 -2.83 17.15 12.23
N LEU A 135 -3.46 17.36 11.07
CA LEU A 135 -4.51 16.47 10.56
C LEU A 135 -3.94 15.07 10.28
N VAL A 136 -2.78 14.98 9.64
CA VAL A 136 -2.15 13.69 9.31
C VAL A 136 -1.78 12.93 10.58
N ALA A 137 -1.14 13.58 11.55
CA ALA A 137 -0.80 13.01 12.83
C ALA A 137 -2.04 12.54 13.60
N TYR A 138 -3.11 13.35 13.60
CA TYR A 138 -4.38 12.97 14.23
C TYR A 138 -4.96 11.71 13.58
N VAL A 139 -5.14 11.72 12.25
CA VAL A 139 -5.78 10.63 11.53
C VAL A 139 -4.97 9.34 11.65
N THR A 140 -3.64 9.40 11.54
CA THR A 140 -2.76 8.23 11.71
C THR A 140 -2.86 7.65 13.13
N GLY A 141 -2.93 8.50 14.15
CA GLY A 141 -3.21 8.09 15.54
C GLY A 141 -4.56 7.37 15.69
N VAL A 142 -5.62 7.92 15.08
CA VAL A 142 -6.96 7.29 15.09
C VAL A 142 -6.93 5.91 14.47
N ILE A 143 -6.28 5.74 13.31
CA ILE A 143 -6.20 4.44 12.62
C ILE A 143 -5.11 3.53 13.18
N GLN A 144 -4.44 3.92 14.27
CA GLN A 144 -3.37 3.17 14.93
C GLN A 144 -2.20 2.81 13.99
N GLU A 145 -1.84 3.74 13.10
CA GLU A 145 -0.68 3.64 12.22
C GLU A 145 0.33 4.73 12.58
N THR A 146 1.58 4.55 12.16
CA THR A 146 2.57 5.63 12.19
C THR A 146 2.41 6.53 10.95
N VAL A 147 2.87 7.78 11.05
CA VAL A 147 2.92 8.72 9.91
C VAL A 147 3.73 8.15 8.75
N GLY A 148 4.70 7.27 9.01
CA GLY A 148 5.43 6.50 7.98
C GLY A 148 4.55 5.78 6.94
N VAL A 149 3.25 5.60 7.20
CA VAL A 149 2.29 5.04 6.25
C VAL A 149 2.14 5.85 4.96
N VAL A 150 2.43 7.16 4.99
CA VAL A 150 2.37 8.02 3.81
C VAL A 150 3.62 7.96 2.95
N LEU A 151 4.74 7.43 3.47
CA LEU A 151 6.06 7.49 2.86
C LEU A 151 6.04 7.07 1.40
N LYS A 152 5.49 5.89 1.10
CA LYS A 152 5.48 5.36 -0.27
C LYS A 152 4.71 6.22 -1.28
N TYR A 153 3.79 7.07 -0.82
CA TYR A 153 2.96 7.92 -1.68
C TYR A 153 3.56 9.31 -1.88
N ILE A 154 4.40 9.78 -0.95
CA ILE A 154 5.06 11.09 -1.07
C ILE A 154 6.37 11.02 -1.88
N LEU A 155 6.98 9.84 -2.05
CA LEU A 155 8.30 9.67 -2.67
C LEU A 155 8.46 10.35 -4.04
N GLU A 156 7.44 10.32 -4.89
CA GLU A 156 7.48 10.95 -6.24
C GLU A 156 7.45 12.48 -6.19
N TYR A 157 7.01 13.07 -5.08
CA TYR A 157 6.74 14.50 -4.95
C TYR A 157 7.74 15.22 -4.05
N ILE A 158 8.54 14.48 -3.27
CA ILE A 158 9.48 15.05 -2.33
C ILE A 158 10.90 15.04 -2.88
N SER A 159 11.68 16.05 -2.50
CA SER A 159 13.11 16.06 -2.72
C SER A 159 13.82 15.04 -1.83
N VAL A 160 15.07 14.71 -2.19
CA VAL A 160 15.94 13.83 -1.41
C VAL A 160 16.19 14.38 0.00
N GLU A 161 16.30 15.69 0.16
CA GLU A 161 16.49 16.32 1.48
C GLU A 161 15.22 16.24 2.35
N GLN A 162 14.04 16.46 1.76
CA GLN A 162 12.77 16.25 2.45
C GLN A 162 12.57 14.79 2.86
N LEU A 163 13.04 13.82 2.05
CA LEU A 163 13.03 12.41 2.42
C LEU A 163 13.91 12.13 3.64
N LYS A 164 15.14 12.68 3.68
CA LYS A 164 16.02 12.52 4.85
C LYS A 164 15.39 13.09 6.10
N GLU A 165 14.80 14.28 6.00
CA GLU A 165 14.08 14.91 7.10
C GLU A 165 12.90 14.05 7.57
N PHE A 166 12.09 13.55 6.64
CA PHE A 166 10.99 12.63 6.94
C PHE A 166 11.47 11.39 7.71
N ILE A 167 12.50 10.70 7.22
CA ILE A 167 13.00 9.48 7.86
C ILE A 167 13.57 9.77 9.26
N PHE A 168 14.14 10.96 9.46
CA PHE A 168 14.69 11.37 10.75
C PHE A 168 13.61 11.71 11.77
N GLN A 169 12.55 12.39 11.34
CA GLN A 169 11.47 12.86 12.22
C GLN A 169 10.41 11.78 12.49
N GLU A 170 10.13 10.94 11.49
CA GLU A 170 8.97 10.05 11.52
C GLU A 170 9.32 8.61 11.87
N THR A 171 8.41 7.96 12.61
CA THR A 171 8.52 6.53 12.86
C THR A 171 8.06 5.75 11.63
N VAL A 172 9.00 5.07 10.97
CA VAL A 172 8.72 4.21 9.81
C VAL A 172 8.84 2.74 10.21
N THR A 173 7.73 2.00 10.10
CA THR A 173 7.73 0.57 10.38
C THR A 173 8.46 -0.22 9.30
N HIS A 174 8.81 -1.47 9.60
CA HIS A 174 9.48 -2.33 8.62
C HIS A 174 8.66 -2.53 7.33
N LYS A 175 7.35 -2.76 7.46
CA LYS A 175 6.45 -2.92 6.31
C LYS A 175 6.42 -1.66 5.44
N GLN A 176 6.23 -0.49 6.05
CA GLN A 176 6.16 0.79 5.32
C GLN A 176 7.48 1.09 4.59
N TRP A 177 8.60 0.76 5.23
CA TRP A 177 9.91 0.88 4.62
C TRP A 177 10.09 -0.02 3.40
N SER A 178 9.70 -1.29 3.51
CA SER A 178 9.75 -2.23 2.37
C SER A 178 8.89 -1.72 1.22
N GLU A 179 7.68 -1.24 1.52
CA GLU A 179 6.79 -0.66 0.50
C GLU A 179 7.42 0.58 -0.15
N ALA A 180 8.15 1.41 0.60
CA ALA A 180 8.86 2.57 0.09
C ALA A 180 10.01 2.18 -0.86
N VAL A 181 10.81 1.16 -0.49
CA VAL A 181 11.87 0.61 -1.34
C VAL A 181 11.29 0.07 -2.66
N SER A 182 10.24 -0.76 -2.58
CA SER A 182 9.58 -1.27 -3.79
C SER A 182 9.01 -0.16 -4.67
N THR A 183 8.49 0.92 -4.07
CA THR A 183 8.04 2.09 -4.83
C THR A 183 9.19 2.83 -5.50
N CYS A 184 10.32 3.04 -4.82
CA CYS A 184 11.50 3.65 -5.43
C CYS A 184 11.95 2.86 -6.66
N CYS A 185 12.00 1.53 -6.57
CA CYS A 185 12.27 0.68 -7.73
C CYS A 185 11.20 0.91 -8.81
N ARG A 186 9.92 0.68 -8.50
CA ARG A 186 8.82 0.81 -9.49
C ARG A 186 8.79 2.15 -10.24
N LYS A 187 9.20 3.23 -9.57
CA LYS A 187 9.18 4.60 -10.10
C LYS A 187 10.54 5.09 -10.56
N ASP A 188 11.54 4.21 -10.57
CA ASP A 188 12.96 4.47 -10.84
C ASP A 188 13.48 5.74 -10.14
N LEU A 189 13.44 5.74 -8.80
CA LEU A 189 13.89 6.82 -7.92
C LEU A 189 15.22 6.43 -7.23
N PRO A 190 16.35 6.30 -7.96
CA PRO A 190 17.59 5.74 -7.42
C PRO A 190 18.18 6.55 -6.26
N LYS A 191 18.09 7.89 -6.31
CA LYS A 191 18.61 8.76 -5.24
C LYS A 191 17.81 8.63 -3.94
N HIS A 192 16.49 8.48 -4.05
CA HIS A 192 15.63 8.23 -2.89
C HIS A 192 15.87 6.84 -2.31
N LEU A 193 16.04 5.85 -3.19
CA LEU A 193 16.42 4.50 -2.79
C LEU A 193 17.73 4.51 -2.02
N GLU A 194 18.77 5.17 -2.55
CA GLU A 194 20.07 5.28 -1.89
C GLU A 194 19.95 5.86 -0.47
N VAL A 195 19.16 6.93 -0.30
CA VAL A 195 18.90 7.51 1.02
C VAL A 195 18.21 6.52 1.94
N LEU A 196 17.14 5.85 1.48
CA LEU A 196 16.48 4.82 2.28
C LEU A 196 17.54 3.80 2.72
N MET A 197 18.17 3.12 1.77
CA MET A 197 19.12 2.05 2.04
C MET A 197 20.24 2.42 3.02
N LYS A 198 20.79 3.64 2.94
CA LYS A 198 21.86 4.12 3.83
C LYS A 198 21.38 4.50 5.23
N THR A 199 20.12 4.87 5.39
CA THR A 199 19.63 5.47 6.66
C THR A 199 19.18 4.43 7.68
N ARG A 200 18.86 3.19 7.27
CA ARG A 200 18.32 2.19 8.21
C ARG A 200 19.37 1.23 8.75
N LEU A 201 19.48 1.20 10.07
CA LEU A 201 20.25 0.22 10.86
C LEU A 201 19.67 -1.22 10.83
N VAL A 202 18.46 -1.41 10.29
CA VAL A 202 17.74 -2.69 10.33
C VAL A 202 17.90 -3.41 9.00
N ARG A 203 18.80 -4.40 9.01
CA ARG A 203 19.10 -5.38 7.96
C ARG A 203 17.90 -6.27 7.65
N SER A 204 16.84 -5.73 7.06
CA SER A 204 15.94 -6.58 6.30
C SER A 204 16.72 -7.18 5.14
N PRO A 205 16.50 -8.44 4.74
CA PRO A 205 16.93 -8.89 3.44
C PRO A 205 16.21 -8.03 2.41
N ILE A 206 16.95 -7.11 1.79
CA ILE A 206 16.48 -6.29 0.68
C ILE A 206 16.89 -7.07 -0.55
N SER A 207 15.90 -7.45 -1.34
CA SER A 207 16.10 -8.25 -2.54
C SER A 207 16.22 -7.35 -3.76
N LEU A 208 17.01 -7.79 -4.74
CA LEU A 208 17.08 -7.18 -6.06
C LEU A 208 15.78 -7.36 -6.85
N THR A 209 14.87 -8.23 -6.40
CA THR A 209 13.64 -8.61 -7.08
C THR A 209 12.79 -7.40 -7.49
N ASP A 210 12.61 -6.40 -6.63
CA ASP A 210 11.75 -5.25 -6.94
C ASP A 210 12.31 -4.41 -8.11
N ALA A 211 13.64 -4.24 -8.18
CA ALA A 211 14.30 -3.54 -9.27
C ALA A 211 14.22 -4.35 -10.58
N ILE A 212 14.40 -5.68 -10.50
CA ILE A 212 14.34 -6.58 -11.66
C ILE A 212 12.93 -6.64 -12.26
N ILE A 213 11.90 -6.81 -11.42
CA ILE A 213 10.49 -6.86 -11.87
C ILE A 213 10.10 -5.53 -12.51
N SER A 214 10.56 -4.42 -11.96
CA SER A 214 10.26 -3.08 -12.45
C SER A 214 11.17 -2.62 -13.60
N ASN A 215 12.17 -3.42 -13.96
CA ASN A 215 13.24 -3.09 -14.92
C ASN A 215 13.93 -1.76 -14.65
N SER A 216 14.20 -1.50 -13.38
CA SER A 216 14.74 -0.22 -12.92
C SER A 216 16.25 -0.33 -12.81
N ARG A 217 16.94 -0.22 -13.95
CA ARG A 217 18.40 -0.38 -14.02
C ARG A 217 19.11 0.54 -13.02
N SER A 218 18.73 1.82 -12.96
CA SER A 218 19.32 2.80 -12.05
C SER A 218 19.17 2.40 -10.58
N CYS A 219 18.00 1.90 -10.19
CA CYS A 219 17.78 1.39 -8.83
C CYS A 219 18.56 0.10 -8.56
N LEU A 220 18.69 -0.78 -9.56
CA LEU A 220 19.49 -2.00 -9.45
C LEU A 220 20.99 -1.67 -9.25
N GLU A 221 21.53 -0.68 -9.96
CA GLU A 221 22.90 -0.18 -9.77
C GLU A 221 23.12 0.25 -8.31
N VAL A 222 22.22 1.06 -7.75
CA VAL A 222 22.30 1.49 -6.35
C VAL A 222 22.31 0.30 -5.38
N LEU A 223 21.46 -0.71 -5.61
CA LEU A 223 21.42 -1.89 -4.76
C LEU A 223 22.71 -2.72 -4.85
N LEU A 224 23.28 -2.86 -6.04
CA LEU A 224 24.54 -3.57 -6.25
C LEU A 224 25.75 -2.81 -5.66
N ASP A 225 25.76 -1.48 -5.77
CA ASP A 225 26.80 -0.61 -5.19
C ASP A 225 26.80 -0.64 -3.65
N LEU A 226 25.71 -1.12 -3.04
CA LEU A 226 25.58 -1.34 -1.59
C LEU A 226 25.91 -2.78 -1.17
N ASP A 227 26.61 -3.53 -2.04
CA ASP A 227 27.02 -4.92 -1.82
C ASP A 227 25.84 -5.87 -1.51
N ILE A 228 24.64 -5.57 -2.02
CA ILE A 228 23.52 -6.50 -1.91
C ILE A 228 23.80 -7.68 -2.83
N PRO A 229 23.89 -8.91 -2.29
CA PRO A 229 24.24 -10.06 -3.09
C PRO A 229 23.18 -10.31 -4.15
N VAL A 230 23.64 -10.68 -5.35
CA VAL A 230 22.76 -11.21 -6.38
C VAL A 230 22.25 -12.56 -5.91
N ASP A 231 21.06 -12.57 -5.29
CA ASP A 231 20.38 -13.81 -4.97
C ASP A 231 20.00 -14.51 -6.28
N LEU A 232 20.42 -15.76 -6.41
CA LEU A 232 20.12 -16.57 -7.59
C LEU A 232 18.61 -16.81 -7.75
N GLN A 233 17.82 -16.65 -6.68
CA GLN A 233 16.35 -16.65 -6.78
C GLN A 233 15.82 -15.38 -7.46
N SER A 234 16.51 -14.24 -7.35
CA SER A 234 16.12 -13.01 -8.03
C SER A 234 16.14 -13.16 -9.57
N LEU A 235 16.99 -14.06 -10.09
CA LEU A 235 17.00 -14.40 -11.53
C LEU A 235 15.70 -15.04 -12.00
N ASN A 236 14.90 -15.62 -11.09
CA ASN A 236 13.63 -16.22 -11.47
C ASN A 236 12.58 -15.21 -11.93
N TYR A 237 12.76 -13.94 -11.56
CA TYR A 237 11.83 -12.85 -11.86
C TYR A 237 12.18 -12.10 -13.14
N ILE A 238 13.30 -12.45 -13.79
CA ILE A 238 13.67 -11.88 -15.09
C ILE A 238 12.65 -12.38 -16.12
N SER A 239 11.99 -11.43 -16.77
CA SER A 239 11.07 -11.67 -17.86
C SER A 239 11.59 -11.03 -19.15
N PRO A 240 11.55 -11.74 -20.29
CA PRO A 240 11.86 -11.16 -21.61
C PRO A 240 10.96 -9.97 -21.98
N ALA A 241 9.79 -9.82 -21.35
CA ALA A 241 8.88 -8.72 -21.66
C ALA A 241 9.26 -7.41 -20.95
N THR A 242 9.98 -7.50 -19.82
CA THR A 242 10.16 -6.35 -18.93
C THR A 242 11.59 -6.10 -18.55
N SER A 243 12.43 -7.11 -18.30
CA SER A 243 13.66 -6.97 -17.50
C SER A 243 14.96 -6.83 -18.32
N ALA A 244 14.91 -6.29 -19.53
CA ALA A 244 16.04 -6.29 -20.47
C ALA A 244 17.25 -5.51 -19.93
N GLU A 245 17.04 -4.29 -19.46
CA GLU A 245 18.12 -3.39 -19.02
C GLU A 245 18.76 -3.89 -17.71
N CYS A 246 17.95 -4.44 -16.80
CA CYS A 246 18.45 -5.06 -15.58
C CYS A 246 19.25 -6.34 -15.88
N LEU A 247 18.83 -7.14 -16.86
CA LEU A 247 19.53 -8.35 -17.24
C LEU A 247 20.93 -8.05 -17.78
N GLU A 248 21.07 -7.05 -18.66
CA GLU A 248 22.40 -6.61 -19.13
C GLU A 248 23.34 -6.29 -17.97
N LEU A 249 22.87 -5.48 -17.01
CA LEU A 249 23.67 -5.11 -15.84
C LEU A 249 24.01 -6.32 -14.95
N LEU A 250 23.05 -7.23 -14.74
CA LEU A 250 23.30 -8.44 -13.95
C LEU A 250 24.34 -9.34 -14.63
N LEU A 251 24.32 -9.47 -15.95
CA LEU A 251 25.31 -10.27 -16.69
C LEU A 251 26.74 -9.74 -16.51
N GLU A 252 26.91 -8.42 -16.38
CA GLU A 252 28.22 -7.80 -16.11
C GLU A 252 28.74 -8.11 -14.69
N LYS A 253 27.84 -8.41 -13.74
CA LYS A 253 28.14 -8.54 -12.32
C LYS A 253 28.01 -9.96 -11.77
N LEU A 254 27.34 -10.86 -12.50
CA LEU A 254 27.12 -12.25 -12.13
C LEU A 254 28.40 -13.08 -12.31
N GLN A 255 28.79 -13.79 -11.26
CA GLN A 255 29.72 -14.90 -11.39
C GLN A 255 28.99 -16.10 -11.98
N LEU A 256 28.98 -16.19 -13.31
CA LEU A 256 28.25 -17.24 -14.02
C LEU A 256 28.64 -18.66 -13.56
N GLU A 257 29.88 -18.84 -13.06
CA GLU A 257 30.39 -20.10 -12.52
C GLU A 257 29.61 -20.62 -11.30
N SER A 258 28.97 -19.74 -10.53
CA SER A 258 28.21 -20.13 -9.33
C SER A 258 26.78 -20.59 -9.64
N LEU A 259 26.31 -20.43 -10.88
CA LEU A 259 24.95 -20.80 -11.28
C LEU A 259 24.81 -22.31 -11.51
N ASN A 260 23.62 -22.85 -11.24
CA ASN A 260 23.28 -24.21 -11.63
C ASN A 260 22.80 -24.27 -13.10
N ILE A 261 22.71 -25.48 -13.66
CA ILE A 261 22.37 -25.69 -15.08
C ILE A 261 20.98 -25.12 -15.41
N ASP A 262 20.00 -25.26 -14.50
CA ASP A 262 18.64 -24.77 -14.73
C ASP A 262 18.60 -23.23 -14.81
N GLN A 263 19.32 -22.56 -13.91
CA GLN A 263 19.46 -21.10 -13.90
C GLN A 263 20.18 -20.58 -15.15
N LEU A 264 21.25 -21.26 -15.57
CA LEU A 264 21.97 -20.92 -16.79
C LEU A 264 21.13 -21.11 -18.04
N THR A 265 20.37 -22.19 -18.10
CA THR A 265 19.46 -22.46 -19.23
C THR A 265 18.38 -21.39 -19.32
N LYS A 266 17.79 -21.01 -18.18
CA LYS A 266 16.81 -19.93 -18.12
C LYS A 266 17.41 -18.59 -18.58
N LEU A 267 18.57 -18.22 -18.03
CA LEU A 267 19.29 -17.01 -18.40
C LEU A 267 19.64 -16.98 -19.89
N ALA A 268 20.07 -18.11 -20.45
CA ALA A 268 20.38 -18.26 -21.88
C ALA A 268 19.15 -18.06 -22.77
N VAL A 269 18.03 -18.69 -22.43
CA VAL A 269 16.76 -18.52 -23.16
C VAL A 269 16.32 -17.06 -23.13
N THR A 270 16.33 -16.43 -21.95
CA THR A 270 15.89 -15.03 -21.80
C THR A 270 16.79 -14.06 -22.55
N CYS A 271 18.11 -14.26 -22.54
CA CYS A 271 19.04 -13.41 -23.31
C CYS A 271 18.87 -13.56 -24.83
N SER A 272 18.61 -14.78 -25.31
CA SER A 272 18.36 -15.04 -26.75
C SER A 272 17.03 -14.40 -27.20
N GLU A 273 15.96 -14.54 -26.39
CA GLU A 273 14.65 -13.93 -26.66
C GLU A 273 14.72 -12.40 -26.71
N LEU A 274 15.53 -11.79 -25.85
CA LEU A 274 15.72 -10.35 -25.77
C LEU A 274 16.71 -9.79 -26.82
N LYS A 275 17.42 -10.65 -27.58
CA LYS A 275 18.48 -10.29 -28.53
C LYS A 275 19.61 -9.42 -27.94
N LEU A 276 19.79 -9.45 -26.62
CA LEU A 276 20.81 -8.64 -25.91
C LEU A 276 22.22 -9.17 -26.14
N VAL A 277 22.31 -10.47 -26.43
CA VAL A 277 23.56 -11.17 -26.67
C VAL A 277 23.40 -11.98 -27.95
N SER A 278 24.39 -11.93 -28.86
CA SER A 278 24.36 -12.79 -30.04
C SER A 278 24.39 -14.25 -29.61
N ASP A 279 23.67 -15.12 -30.33
CA ASP A 279 23.68 -16.56 -30.06
C ASP A 279 25.12 -17.12 -29.97
N GLN A 280 26.05 -16.52 -30.71
CA GLN A 280 27.47 -16.87 -30.68
C GLN A 280 28.15 -16.50 -29.35
N HIS A 281 27.95 -15.28 -28.84
CA HIS A 281 28.57 -14.86 -27.57
C HIS A 281 27.97 -15.61 -26.37
N LEU A 282 26.66 -15.87 -26.42
CA LEU A 282 25.96 -16.64 -25.40
C LEU A 282 26.45 -18.10 -25.40
N ARG A 283 26.68 -18.67 -26.58
CA ARG A 283 27.29 -19.98 -26.75
C ARG A 283 28.73 -20.02 -26.26
N ASP A 284 29.53 -18.98 -26.49
CA ASP A 284 30.92 -18.92 -26.00
C ASP A 284 30.98 -18.89 -24.47
N ILE A 285 30.09 -18.13 -23.83
CA ILE A 285 29.92 -18.09 -22.38
C ILE A 285 29.52 -19.47 -21.82
N LEU A 286 28.46 -20.08 -22.38
CA LEU A 286 27.99 -21.40 -21.94
C LEU A 286 29.02 -22.51 -22.18
N VAL A 287 29.74 -22.47 -23.31
CA VAL A 287 30.79 -23.44 -23.65
C VAL A 287 31.98 -23.29 -22.71
N SER A 288 32.38 -22.07 -22.38
CA SER A 288 33.44 -21.81 -21.39
C SER A 288 33.05 -22.37 -20.02
N PHE A 289 31.82 -22.10 -19.57
CA PHE A 289 31.28 -22.63 -18.33
C PHE A 289 31.25 -24.17 -18.30
N LEU A 290 30.74 -24.81 -19.36
CA LEU A 290 30.67 -26.27 -19.47
C LEU A 290 32.07 -26.91 -19.52
N LYS A 291 33.06 -26.24 -20.12
CA LYS A 291 34.46 -26.70 -20.12
C LYS A 291 35.09 -26.60 -18.73
N ASN A 292 34.82 -25.53 -17.99
CA ASN A 292 35.31 -25.37 -16.61
C ASN A 292 34.67 -26.40 -15.65
N ARG A 293 33.36 -26.65 -15.74
CA ARG A 293 32.71 -27.72 -14.94
C ARG A 293 33.10 -29.14 -15.35
N LYS A 294 33.45 -29.39 -16.61
CA LYS A 294 33.98 -30.70 -17.05
C LYS A 294 35.27 -31.10 -16.32
N SER A 295 35.98 -30.16 -15.70
CA SER A 295 37.14 -30.47 -14.84
C SER A 295 36.76 -30.92 -13.43
N GLU A 296 35.55 -30.61 -12.94
CA GLU A 296 35.08 -30.95 -11.59
C GLU A 296 34.05 -32.11 -11.56
N GLU A 297 33.27 -32.32 -12.63
CA GLU A 297 32.24 -33.37 -12.71
C GLU A 297 32.41 -34.29 -13.95
N SER A 298 33.63 -34.73 -14.21
CA SER A 298 33.99 -35.63 -15.33
C SER A 298 33.42 -37.06 -15.23
N SER A 299 32.26 -37.26 -14.58
CA SER A 299 31.57 -38.56 -14.52
C SER A 299 30.10 -38.54 -14.97
N LYS A 300 29.46 -37.39 -15.29
CA LYS A 300 28.04 -37.39 -15.71
C LYS A 300 27.67 -36.65 -16.99
N ILE A 301 28.56 -35.89 -17.63
CA ILE A 301 28.27 -35.22 -18.90
C ILE A 301 28.76 -36.06 -20.09
N ARG A 302 28.17 -37.24 -20.26
CA ARG A 302 28.16 -37.99 -21.52
C ARG A 302 26.69 -38.26 -21.84
N CYS A 303 26.04 -37.29 -22.50
CA CYS A 303 24.79 -37.39 -23.26
C CYS A 303 24.08 -36.03 -23.24
N LEU A 304 24.63 -35.06 -23.95
CA LEU A 304 23.91 -33.96 -24.62
C LEU A 304 24.68 -33.65 -25.89
#